data_AF-A0A1S9MHZ5-F1
#
_entry.id   AF-A0A1S9MHZ5-F1
#
_cell.length_a   1.000
_cell.length_b   1.000
_cell.length_c   1.000
_cell.angle_alpha   90.00
_cell.angle_beta   90.00
_cell.angle_gamma   90.00
#
_symmetry.space_group_name_H-M   'P 1'
#
loop_
_entity.id
_entity.type
_entity.pdbx_description
1 polymer ?
#
loop_
_entity_poly.entity_id
_entity_poly.type
_entity_poly.pdbx_seq_one_letter_code
_entity_poly.pdbx_strand_id
1 'polypeptide(L)'
;MELNSVNGGLELTAKTPCNPISGPAMIKGSTLVVEKLALGAVGCVGDPAEQEKWVVQFLKQPIEMTFNQDTLTWKSGTDTLSFKSK
;
A
#
# COMPACT_ATOMS: atom_id res chain seq x y z
N MET A 1 3.84 2.31 -5.11
CA MET A 1 2.60 2.57 -4.36
C MET A 1 2.45 4.07 -4.30
N GLU A 2 1.22 4.57 -4.42
CA GLU A 2 0.92 6.00 -4.48
C GLU A 2 -0.32 6.27 -3.61
N LEU A 3 -0.33 7.42 -2.94
CA LEU A 3 -1.49 7.98 -2.24
C LEU A 3 -1.94 9.21 -3.01
N ASN A 4 -3.20 9.21 -3.46
CA ASN A 4 -3.77 10.28 -4.27
C ASN A 4 -4.96 10.90 -3.55
N SER A 5 -5.12 12.23 -3.65
CA SER A 5 -6.35 12.90 -3.19
C SER A 5 -7.42 12.80 -4.28
N VAL A 6 -8.56 12.21 -3.96
CA VAL A 6 -9.70 11.99 -4.86
C VAL A 6 -10.97 12.49 -4.18
N ASN A 7 -11.56 13.56 -4.71
CA ASN A 7 -12.80 14.16 -4.18
C ASN A 7 -12.75 14.48 -2.66
N GLY A 8 -11.58 14.88 -2.16
CA GLY A 8 -11.36 15.19 -0.74
C GLY A 8 -11.09 13.97 0.16
N GLY A 9 -11.14 12.75 -0.37
CA GLY A 9 -10.64 11.53 0.28
C GLY A 9 -9.24 11.16 -0.19
N LEU A 10 -8.60 10.23 0.51
CA LEU A 10 -7.35 9.61 0.05
C LEU A 10 -7.65 8.26 -0.59
N GLU A 11 -6.96 7.95 -1.68
CA GLU A 11 -7.02 6.68 -2.38
C GLU A 11 -5.60 6.12 -2.49
N LEU A 12 -5.40 4.88 -2.04
CA LEU A 12 -4.17 4.14 -2.28
C LEU A 12 -4.27 3.43 -3.63
N THR A 13 -3.22 3.52 -4.44
CA THR A 13 -3.02 2.62 -5.57
C THR A 13 -1.65 1.93 -5.48
N ALA A 14 -1.61 0.64 -5.80
CA ALA A 14 -0.39 -0.13 -5.91
C ALA A 14 -0.42 -0.96 -7.19
N LYS A 15 0.74 -1.01 -7.87
CA LYS A 15 0.94 -1.90 -9.01
C LYS A 15 1.75 -3.08 -8.52
N THR A 16 1.23 -4.28 -8.73
CA THR A 16 1.97 -5.53 -8.59
C THR A 16 2.16 -6.14 -9.98
N PRO A 17 3.07 -7.12 -10.14
CA PRO A 17 3.22 -7.81 -11.42
C PRO A 17 1.99 -8.60 -11.86
N CYS A 18 1.10 -8.99 -10.94
CA CYS A 18 -0.12 -9.74 -11.27
C CYS A 18 -1.31 -8.79 -11.51
N ASN A 19 -1.87 -8.21 -10.45
CA ASN A 19 -2.96 -7.23 -10.56
C ASN A 19 -2.60 -5.88 -9.94
N PRO A 20 -3.24 -4.79 -10.41
CA PRO A 20 -3.31 -3.57 -9.64
C PRO A 20 -4.15 -3.77 -8.37
N ILE A 21 -3.81 -3.02 -7.33
CA ILE A 21 -4.51 -2.96 -6.04
C ILE A 21 -4.92 -1.51 -5.80
N SER A 22 -6.13 -1.30 -5.28
CA SER A 22 -6.64 0.01 -4.91
C SER A 22 -7.49 -0.06 -3.63
N GLY A 23 -7.73 1.08 -3.00
CA GLY A 23 -8.64 1.17 -1.86
C GLY A 23 -8.62 2.55 -1.21
N PRO A 24 -9.76 2.98 -0.64
CA PRO A 24 -9.81 4.18 0.18
C PRO A 24 -8.80 4.14 1.32
N ALA A 25 -8.18 5.26 1.60
CA ALA A 25 -7.18 5.40 2.64
C ALA A 25 -7.54 6.50 3.62
N MET A 26 -7.07 6.36 4.85
CA MET A 26 -7.15 7.38 5.90
C MET A 26 -5.82 7.47 6.63
N ILE A 27 -5.42 8.70 6.97
CA ILE A 27 -4.27 8.95 7.83
C ILE A 27 -4.79 9.45 9.17
N LYS A 28 -4.45 8.75 10.25
CA LYS A 28 -4.77 9.10 11.64
C LYS A 28 -3.45 9.32 12.39
N GLY A 29 -3.06 10.57 12.59
CA GLY A 29 -1.73 10.89 13.11
C GLY A 29 -0.64 10.41 12.15
N SER A 30 0.23 9.51 12.61
CA SER A 30 1.27 8.87 11.80
C SER A 30 0.87 7.48 11.27
N THR A 31 -0.39 7.07 11.40
CA THR A 31 -0.86 5.75 10.96
C THR A 31 -1.72 5.87 9.71
N LEU A 32 -1.33 5.17 8.64
CA LEU A 32 -2.11 4.96 7.43
C LEU A 32 -2.96 3.69 7.57
N VAL A 33 -4.25 3.78 7.26
CA VAL A 33 -5.17 2.65 7.19
C VAL A 33 -5.78 2.62 5.81
N VAL A 34 -5.80 1.45 5.19
CA VAL A 34 -6.40 1.22 3.87
C VAL A 34 -7.60 0.32 4.03
N GLU A 35 -8.75 0.76 3.55
CA GLU A 35 -10.02 0.05 3.66
C GLU A 35 -10.44 -0.52 2.32
N LYS A 36 -11.28 -1.56 2.35
CA LYS A 36 -11.98 -2.09 1.17
C LYS A 36 -11.05 -2.34 -0.03
N LEU A 37 -9.90 -2.97 0.22
CA LEU A 37 -8.93 -3.29 -0.82
C LEU A 37 -9.61 -4.03 -1.99
N ALA A 38 -9.46 -3.48 -3.18
CA ALA A 38 -9.90 -4.04 -4.43
C ALA A 38 -8.69 -4.48 -5.26
N LEU A 39 -8.82 -5.62 -5.94
CA LEU A 39 -7.80 -6.21 -6.80
C LEU A 39 -8.38 -6.49 -8.17
N GLY A 40 -7.53 -6.44 -9.19
CA GLY A 40 -7.86 -7.03 -10.49
C GLY A 40 -8.16 -8.54 -10.38
N ALA A 41 -8.89 -9.07 -11.36
CA ALA A 41 -9.37 -10.44 -11.36
C ALA A 41 -8.53 -11.40 -12.23
N VAL A 42 -7.28 -11.04 -12.57
CA VAL A 42 -6.38 -11.91 -13.32
C VAL A 42 -5.78 -12.96 -12.37
N GLY A 43 -5.86 -14.23 -12.76
CA GLY A 43 -5.16 -15.30 -12.05
C GLY A 43 -3.71 -15.41 -12.50
N CYS A 44 -2.77 -15.28 -11.57
CA CYS A 44 -1.35 -15.56 -11.78
C CYS A 44 -0.87 -16.71 -10.89
N VAL A 45 0.30 -17.26 -11.21
CA VAL A 45 0.98 -18.31 -10.43
C VAL A 45 2.45 -17.95 -10.23
N GLY A 46 3.10 -18.55 -9.24
CA GLY A 46 4.50 -18.28 -8.89
C GLY A 46 4.71 -16.89 -8.29
N ASP A 47 5.90 -16.34 -8.48
CA ASP A 47 6.35 -15.08 -7.87
C ASP A 47 5.37 -13.90 -8.02
N PRO A 48 4.70 -13.67 -9.18
CA PRO A 48 3.70 -12.60 -9.30
C PRO A 48 2.54 -12.74 -8.30
N ALA A 49 2.06 -13.95 -8.06
CA ALA A 49 0.98 -14.22 -7.11
C ALA A 49 1.45 -14.08 -5.66
N GLU A 50 2.69 -14.53 -5.36
CA GLU A 50 3.27 -14.39 -4.02
C GLU A 50 3.52 -12.92 -3.66
N GLN A 51 4.04 -12.13 -4.61
CA GLN A 51 4.27 -10.71 -4.42
C GLN A 51 2.95 -9.95 -4.21
N GLU A 52 1.93 -10.24 -5.03
CA GLU A 52 0.60 -9.64 -4.83
C GLU A 52 0.03 -9.98 -3.45
N LYS A 53 0.09 -11.26 -3.06
CA LYS A 53 -0.37 -11.72 -1.74
C LYS A 53 0.36 -10.99 -0.62
N TRP A 54 1.68 -10.82 -0.72
CA TRP A 54 2.46 -10.09 0.28
C TRP A 54 2.01 -8.62 0.37
N VAL A 55 1.86 -7.93 -0.76
CA VAL A 55 1.38 -6.54 -0.77
C VAL A 55 0.00 -6.43 -0.14
N VAL A 56 -0.91 -7.37 -0.42
CA VAL A 56 -2.24 -7.38 0.22
C VAL A 56 -2.13 -7.54 1.73
N GLN A 57 -1.28 -8.43 2.24
CA GLN A 57 -1.12 -8.60 3.68
C GLN A 57 -0.52 -7.36 4.34
N PHE A 58 0.48 -6.73 3.69
CA PHE A 58 1.08 -5.48 4.14
C PHE A 58 0.03 -4.36 4.26
N LEU A 59 -0.86 -4.22 3.29
CA LEU A 59 -1.87 -3.16 3.25
C LEU A 59 -3.09 -3.41 4.16
N LYS A 60 -3.32 -4.65 4.60
CA LYS A 60 -4.43 -5.01 5.48
C LYS A 60 -4.23 -4.59 6.94
N GLN A 61 -3.01 -4.32 7.34
CA GLN A 61 -2.68 -3.87 8.69
C GLN A 61 -2.57 -2.34 8.73
N PRO A 62 -2.75 -1.72 9.91
CA PRO A 62 -2.35 -0.33 10.11
C PRO A 62 -0.86 -0.15 9.81
N ILE A 63 -0.53 0.86 9.00
CA ILE A 63 0.83 1.15 8.56
C ILE A 63 1.35 2.36 9.34
N GLU A 64 2.40 2.17 10.12
CA GLU A 64 3.12 3.27 10.75
C GLU A 64 3.97 3.99 9.70
N MET A 65 3.81 5.30 9.61
CA MET A 65 4.55 6.15 8.69
C MET A 65 5.56 6.99 9.46
N THR A 66 6.81 6.91 9.02
CA THR A 66 7.90 7.76 9.52
C THR A 66 8.56 8.44 8.36
N PHE A 67 8.66 9.77 8.39
CA PHE A 67 9.40 10.53 7.39
C PHE A 67 10.67 11.09 8.02
N ASN A 68 11.83 10.60 7.55
CA ASN A 68 13.13 11.03 8.03
C ASN A 68 13.98 11.49 6.85
N GLN A 69 14.50 12.72 6.92
CA GLN A 69 15.26 13.37 5.84
C GLN A 69 14.45 13.37 4.54
N ASP A 70 14.74 12.46 3.61
CA ASP A 70 14.08 12.32 2.31
C ASP A 70 13.49 10.91 2.09
N THR A 71 13.35 10.13 3.16
CA THR A 71 12.81 8.77 3.09
C THR A 71 11.54 8.66 3.92
N LEU A 72 10.45 8.31 3.24
CA LEU A 72 9.21 7.88 3.86
C LEU A 72 9.28 6.37 4.08
N THR A 73 9.22 5.95 5.33
CA THR A 73 9.20 4.55 5.72
C THR A 73 7.80 4.18 6.17
N TRP A 74 7.27 3.10 5.60
CA TRP A 74 6.02 2.46 5.99
C TRP A 74 6.33 1.15 6.67
N LYS A 75 5.79 0.94 7.86
CA LYS A 75 5.94 -0.30 8.61
C LYS A 75 4.58 -0.94 8.87
N SER A 76 4.43 -2.20 8.51
CA SER A 76 3.24 -3.02 8.80
C SER A 76 3.69 -4.32 9.47
N GLY A 77 3.40 -4.48 10.75
CA GLY A 77 3.90 -5.61 11.54
C GLY A 77 5.44 -5.63 11.57
N THR A 78 6.04 -6.69 11.04
CA THR A 78 7.50 -6.84 10.90
C THR A 78 8.05 -6.34 9.58
N ASP A 79 7.17 -6.06 8.61
CA ASP A 79 7.56 -5.69 7.26
C ASP A 79 7.74 -4.18 7.12
N THR A 80 8.64 -3.77 6.23
CA THR A 80 8.94 -2.35 5.99
C THR A 80 9.10 -2.06 4.51
N LEU A 81 8.55 -0.93 4.06
CA LEU A 81 8.77 -0.34 2.74
C LEU A 81 9.36 1.05 2.91
N SER A 82 10.34 1.40 2.07
CA SER A 82 10.96 2.72 2.08
C SER A 82 10.78 3.38 0.70
N PHE A 83 10.28 4.60 0.71
CA PHE A 83 10.03 5.41 -0.47
C PHE A 83 10.90 6.66 -0.39
N LYS A 84 11.51 7.02 -1.52
CA LYS A 84 12.18 8.30 -1.69
C LYS A 84 11.36 9.15 -2.64
N SER A 85 11.45 10.47 -2.50
CA SER A 85 10.97 11.36 -3.56
C SER A 85 11.68 10.99 -4.87
N LYS A 86 10.92 10.99 -5.97
CA LYS A 86 11.50 11.02 -7.30
C LYS A 86 12.18 12.36 -7.55
#